data_AF-A0A958HTJ0-F1
#
_entry.id   AF-A0A958HTJ0-F1
#
_cell.length_a   1.000
_cell.length_b   1.000
_cell.length_c   1.000
_cell.angle_alpha   90.00
_cell.angle_beta   90.00
_cell.angle_gamma   90.00
#
_symmetry.space_group_name_H-M   'P 1'
#
loop_
_entity.id
_entity.type
_entity.pdbx_description
1 polymer ?
#
loop_
_entity_poly.entity_id
_entity_poly.type
_entity_poly.pdbx_seq_one_letter_code
_entity_poly.pdbx_strand_id
1 'polypeptide(L)'
;MLDTTSRPLLEIAGLEAWYGESHILHGVDFNVRQGEVVTLLGRNGAGKTTTLKSIMGMVGKRKGSVRFEATETIGLASDKIARLGIALCPEERGIFASLDVKENLLLPPQVKPGGLPLDQIFELFPNLKERLSSQGTKLSGGEQQM
;
A
#
# COMPACT_ATOMS: atom_id res chain seq x y z
N MET A 1 12.95 -16.86 -13.93
CA MET A 1 14.30 -16.26 -13.81
C MET A 1 14.09 -14.76 -13.66
N LEU A 2 14.41 -14.16 -12.51
CA LEU A 2 14.22 -12.72 -12.32
C LEU A 2 15.27 -11.99 -13.15
N ASP A 3 14.82 -11.24 -14.15
CA ASP A 3 15.68 -10.41 -14.99
C ASP A 3 16.38 -9.35 -14.13
N THR A 4 17.70 -9.47 -14.01
CA THR A 4 18.54 -8.56 -13.22
C THR A 4 18.84 -7.25 -13.96
N THR A 5 18.40 -7.10 -15.21
CA THR A 5 18.64 -5.91 -16.04
C THR A 5 17.47 -4.92 -16.04
N SER A 6 16.30 -5.34 -15.55
CA SER A 6 15.11 -4.48 -15.46
C SER A 6 15.27 -3.43 -14.35
N ARG A 7 14.90 -2.18 -14.66
CA ARG A 7 14.89 -1.09 -13.67
C ARG A 7 13.93 -1.44 -12.52
N PRO A 8 14.25 -1.07 -11.26
CA PRO A 8 13.34 -1.25 -10.14
C PRO A 8 11.97 -0.60 -10.40
N LEU A 9 10.91 -1.28 -9.96
CA LEU A 9 9.56 -0.71 -9.95
C LEU A 9 9.44 0.34 -8.85
N LEU A 10 10.03 0.06 -7.68
CA LEU A 10 10.17 0.97 -6.56
C LEU A 10 11.65 1.07 -6.17
N GLU A 11 12.15 2.30 -6.04
CA GLU A 11 13.52 2.59 -5.61
C GLU A 11 13.49 3.58 -4.45
N ILE A 12 14.10 3.19 -3.34
CA ILE A 12 14.22 3.98 -2.11
C ILE A 12 15.70 4.24 -1.88
N ALA A 13 16.09 5.52 -1.80
CA ALA A 13 17.47 5.90 -1.54
C ALA A 13 17.54 6.99 -0.46
N GLY A 14 18.31 6.72 0.60
CA GLY A 14 18.54 7.63 1.72
C GLY A 14 17.26 8.13 2.38
N LEU A 15 16.22 7.29 2.47
CA LEU A 15 14.92 7.73 2.99
C LEU A 15 15.02 8.03 4.49
N GLU A 16 14.75 9.29 4.83
CA GLU A 16 14.65 9.79 6.20
C GLU A 16 13.24 10.31 6.49
N ALA A 17 12.78 10.15 7.73
CA ALA A 17 11.43 10.58 8.12
C ALA A 17 11.34 10.93 9.60
N TRP A 18 10.49 11.90 9.93
CA TRP A 18 10.29 12.42 11.29
C TRP A 18 8.82 12.51 11.67
N TYR A 19 8.54 12.29 12.96
CA TYR A 19 7.29 12.73 13.60
C TYR A 19 7.64 13.83 14.62
N GLY A 20 7.28 15.07 14.31
CA GLY A 20 7.74 16.22 15.09
C GLY A 20 9.27 16.28 15.10
N GLU A 21 9.85 16.23 16.30
CA GLU A 21 11.30 16.25 16.51
C GLU A 21 11.94 14.84 16.44
N SER A 22 11.15 13.77 16.54
CA SER A 22 11.65 12.41 16.55
C SER A 22 12.06 11.95 15.14
N HIS A 23 13.36 11.71 14.95
CA HIS A 23 13.91 11.12 13.73
C HIS A 23 13.73 9.60 13.76
N ILE A 24 12.94 9.04 12.84
CA ILE A 24 12.53 7.63 12.89
C ILE A 24 13.25 6.77 11.84
N LEU A 25 13.37 7.27 10.61
CA LEU A 25 14.09 6.58 9.53
C LEU A 25 15.40 7.30 9.30
N HIS A 26 16.52 6.58 9.33
CA HIS A 26 17.87 7.14 9.29
C HIS A 26 18.60 6.73 8.01
N GLY A 27 18.05 7.08 6.84
CA GLY A 27 18.66 6.72 5.55
C GLY A 27 18.40 5.27 5.18
N VAL A 28 17.15 4.95 4.84
CA VAL A 28 16.76 3.61 4.37
C VAL A 28 16.98 3.51 2.86
N ASP A 29 17.61 2.41 2.43
CA ASP A 29 17.90 2.10 1.02
C ASP A 29 17.41 0.69 0.67
N PHE A 30 16.55 0.57 -0.34
CA PHE A 30 16.19 -0.72 -0.95
C PHE A 30 15.44 -0.52 -2.27
N ASN A 31 15.37 -1.59 -3.05
CA ASN A 31 14.66 -1.63 -4.33
C ASN A 31 13.67 -2.79 -4.35
N VAL A 32 12.57 -2.62 -5.09
CA VAL A 32 11.61 -3.69 -5.39
C VAL A 32 11.41 -3.75 -6.90
N ARG A 33 11.60 -4.93 -7.48
CA ARG A 33 11.41 -5.18 -8.92
C ARG A 33 9.95 -5.52 -9.22
N GLN A 34 9.58 -5.41 -10.50
CA GLN A 34 8.26 -5.83 -10.93
C GLN A 34 8.05 -7.34 -10.68
N GLY A 35 6.94 -7.69 -10.04
CA GLY A 35 6.60 -9.07 -9.67
C GLY A 35 7.36 -9.61 -8.45
N GLU A 36 8.17 -8.79 -7.79
CA GLU A 36 8.91 -9.18 -6.60
C GLU A 36 8.07 -8.98 -5.33
N VAL A 37 8.20 -9.92 -4.39
CA VAL A 37 7.62 -9.80 -3.05
C VAL A 37 8.77 -9.56 -2.07
N VAL A 38 8.79 -8.37 -1.46
CA VAL A 38 9.79 -7.97 -0.46
C VAL A 38 9.12 -7.84 0.90
N THR A 39 9.78 -8.35 1.94
CA THR A 39 9.30 -8.26 3.32
C THR A 39 10.27 -7.43 4.15
N LEU A 40 9.76 -6.40 4.84
CA LEU A 40 10.51 -5.61 5.79
C LEU A 40 10.31 -6.14 7.21
N LEU A 41 11.37 -6.72 7.79
CA LEU A 41 11.34 -7.31 9.13
C LEU A 41 12.07 -6.43 10.15
N GLY A 42 11.68 -6.56 11.42
CA GLY A 42 12.30 -5.84 12.52
C GLY A 42 11.38 -5.75 13.74
N ARG A 43 11.95 -5.41 14.90
CA ARG A 43 11.20 -5.23 16.16
C ARG A 43 10.15 -4.12 16.06
N ASN A 44 9.24 -4.07 17.05
CA ASN A 44 8.34 -2.93 17.19
C ASN A 44 9.15 -1.64 17.40
N GLY A 45 8.74 -0.56 16.74
CA GLY A 45 9.49 0.69 16.71
C GLY A 45 10.68 0.74 15.75
N ALA A 46 10.98 -0.33 15.00
CA ALA A 46 12.08 -0.33 14.01
C ALA A 46 11.80 0.51 12.74
N GLY A 47 10.71 1.27 12.69
CA GLY A 47 10.40 2.13 11.54
C GLY A 47 9.60 1.48 10.40
N LYS A 48 9.23 0.20 10.48
CA LYS A 48 8.52 -0.53 9.39
C LYS A 48 7.29 0.22 8.85
N THR A 49 6.34 0.53 9.73
CA THR A 49 5.12 1.27 9.38
C THR A 49 5.45 2.68 8.89
N THR A 50 6.48 3.32 9.46
CA THR A 50 6.95 4.63 9.03
C THR A 50 7.54 4.59 7.62
N THR A 51 8.25 3.53 7.23
CA THR A 51 8.74 3.32 5.87
C THR A 51 7.57 3.26 4.88
N LEU A 52 6.57 2.41 5.15
CA LEU A 52 5.39 2.30 4.29
C LEU A 52 4.60 3.62 4.19
N LYS A 53 4.36 4.29 5.32
CA LYS A 53 3.69 5.60 5.35
C LYS A 53 4.50 6.68 4.65
N SER A 54 5.84 6.62 4.69
CA SER A 54 6.71 7.60 4.03
C SER A 54 6.72 7.45 2.52
N ILE A 55 6.71 6.20 2.02
CA ILE A 55 6.53 5.88 0.60
C ILE A 55 5.20 6.43 0.09
N MET A 56 4.13 6.30 0.88
CA MET A 56 2.79 6.77 0.54
C MET A 56 2.53 8.26 0.76
N GLY A 57 3.54 9.05 1.15
CA GLY A 57 3.33 10.48 1.35
C GLY A 57 2.54 10.86 2.60
N MET A 58 2.40 9.94 3.56
CA MET A 58 1.58 10.15 4.76
C MET A 58 2.38 10.66 5.97
N VAL A 59 3.70 10.80 5.83
CA VAL A 59 4.57 11.42 6.85
C VAL A 59 4.94 12.84 6.39
N GLY A 60 4.72 13.82 7.26
CA GLY A 60 4.87 15.23 6.89
C GLY A 60 6.30 15.62 6.49
N LYS A 61 7.28 15.33 7.34
CA LYS A 61 8.69 15.64 7.07
C LYS A 61 9.42 14.38 6.61
N ARG A 62 9.92 14.41 5.38
CA ARG A 62 10.66 13.32 4.73
C ARG A 62 11.82 13.89 3.91
N LYS A 63 12.91 13.14 3.78
CA LYS A 63 14.05 13.42 2.90
C LYS A 63 14.51 12.14 2.20
N GLY A 64 15.42 12.29 1.25
CA GLY A 64 15.88 11.20 0.38
C GLY A 64 15.10 11.17 -0.92
N SER A 65 14.99 9.99 -1.51
CA SER A 65 14.37 9.74 -2.81
C SER A 65 13.43 8.54 -2.70
N VAL A 66 12.23 8.66 -3.27
CA VAL A 66 11.28 7.56 -3.46
C VAL A 66 10.84 7.61 -4.91
N ARG A 67 11.25 6.64 -5.73
CA ARG A 67 10.88 6.56 -7.14
C ARG A 67 9.98 5.38 -7.40
N PHE A 68 8.85 5.61 -8.05
CA PHE A 68 7.97 4.56 -8.53
C PHE A 68 7.82 4.66 -10.04
N GLU A 69 8.08 3.58 -10.78
CA GLU A 69 8.13 3.60 -12.25
C GLU A 69 9.00 4.77 -12.78
N ALA A 70 10.19 4.94 -12.19
CA ALA A 70 11.13 6.05 -12.44
C ALA A 70 10.62 7.49 -12.14
N THR A 71 9.42 7.64 -11.59
CA THR A 71 8.85 8.94 -11.18
C THR A 71 9.17 9.22 -9.72
N GLU A 72 9.79 10.37 -9.44
CA GLU A 72 10.07 10.83 -8.08
C GLU A 72 8.77 11.22 -7.35
N THR A 73 8.58 10.69 -6.13
CA THR A 73 7.35 10.86 -5.35
C THR A 73 7.56 11.51 -3.98
N ILE A 74 8.80 11.74 -3.55
CA ILE A 74 9.10 12.23 -2.19
C ILE A 74 8.34 13.53 -1.83
N GLY A 75 8.14 14.43 -2.81
CA GLY A 75 7.43 15.70 -2.64
C GLY A 75 5.93 15.66 -2.98
N LEU A 76 5.40 14.51 -3.41
CA LEU A 76 4.01 14.38 -3.80
C LEU A 76 3.11 14.14 -2.57
N ALA A 77 1.87 14.62 -2.68
CA ALA A 77 0.80 14.29 -1.75
C ALA A 77 0.30 12.85 -1.98
N SER A 78 -0.24 12.23 -0.94
CA SER A 78 -0.63 10.81 -0.94
C SER A 78 -1.66 10.45 -2.03
N ASP A 79 -2.59 11.35 -2.34
CA ASP A 79 -3.58 11.17 -3.41
C ASP A 79 -2.94 11.11 -4.80
N LYS A 80 -1.88 11.90 -5.03
CA LYS A 80 -1.11 11.86 -6.28
C LYS A 80 -0.29 10.58 -6.39
N ILE A 81 0.30 10.13 -5.28
CA ILE A 81 1.07 8.87 -5.22
C ILE A 81 0.14 7.68 -5.50
N ALA A 82 -1.05 7.66 -4.90
CA ALA A 82 -2.03 6.60 -5.11
C ALA A 82 -2.44 6.48 -6.59
N ARG A 83 -2.59 7.61 -7.30
CA ARG A 83 -2.91 7.63 -8.73
C ARG A 83 -1.78 7.11 -9.63
N LEU A 84 -0.54 7.07 -9.14
CA LEU A 84 0.56 6.40 -9.86
C LEU A 84 0.43 4.87 -9.82
N GLY A 85 -0.39 4.32 -8.91
CA GLY A 85 -0.65 2.88 -8.78
C GLY A 85 -0.06 2.26 -7.52
N ILE A 86 0.35 3.05 -6.52
CA ILE A 86 0.79 2.53 -5.22
C ILE A 86 -0.43 2.50 -4.27
N ALA A 87 -0.69 1.35 -3.66
CA ALA A 87 -1.73 1.20 -2.65
C ALA A 87 -1.14 0.80 -1.30
N LEU A 88 -1.80 1.22 -0.22
CA LEU A 88 -1.48 0.82 1.14
C LEU A 88 -2.68 0.09 1.73
N CYS A 89 -2.48 -1.16 2.10
CA CYS A 89 -3.39 -1.88 2.97
C CYS A 89 -2.90 -1.69 4.41
N PRO A 90 -3.53 -0.82 5.21
CA PRO A 90 -3.12 -0.60 6.60
C PRO A 90 -3.44 -1.82 7.47
N GLU A 91 -2.76 -1.92 8.61
CA GLU A 91 -3.01 -2.95 9.62
C GLU A 91 -4.39 -2.79 10.28
N GLU A 92 -4.81 -1.53 10.47
CA GLU A 92 -6.17 -1.19 10.88
C GLU A 92 -7.10 -1.37 9.68
N ARG A 93 -7.99 -2.36 9.76
CA ARG A 93 -8.91 -2.77 8.69
C ARG A 93 -9.63 -1.56 8.11
N GLY A 94 -9.28 -1.17 6.88
CA GLY A 94 -9.64 0.11 6.27
C GLY A 94 -10.98 0.13 5.54
N ILE A 95 -11.92 -0.77 5.87
CA ILE A 95 -13.22 -0.86 5.18
C ILE A 95 -14.24 0.13 5.74
N PHE A 96 -15.21 0.53 4.93
CA PHE A 96 -16.36 1.31 5.35
C PHE A 96 -17.41 0.38 5.98
N ALA A 97 -17.47 0.38 7.32
CA ALA A 97 -18.30 -0.54 8.08
C ALA A 97 -19.81 -0.47 7.77
N SER A 98 -20.30 0.71 7.34
CA SER A 98 -21.69 0.94 6.96
C SER A 98 -22.07 0.39 5.59
N LEU A 99 -21.08 0.17 4.72
CA LEU A 99 -21.25 -0.31 3.37
C LEU A 99 -21.21 -1.85 3.33
N ASP A 100 -21.87 -2.44 2.36
CA ASP A 100 -21.73 -3.87 2.07
C ASP A 100 -20.40 -4.19 1.35
N VAL A 101 -20.11 -5.47 1.19
CA VAL A 101 -18.86 -5.92 0.55
C VAL A 101 -18.78 -5.41 -0.89
N LYS A 102 -19.88 -5.46 -1.64
CA LYS A 102 -19.91 -5.00 -3.03
C LYS A 102 -19.64 -3.49 -3.12
N GLU A 103 -20.25 -2.72 -2.25
CA GLU A 103 -20.03 -1.28 -2.14
C GLU A 103 -18.59 -0.96 -1.76
N ASN A 104 -18.00 -1.66 -0.77
CA ASN A 104 -16.58 -1.46 -0.42
C ASN A 104 -15.63 -1.73 -1.61
N LEU A 105 -15.90 -2.76 -2.41
CA LEU A 105 -15.10 -3.11 -3.59
C LEU A 105 -15.25 -2.09 -4.73
N LEU A 106 -16.43 -1.49 -4.89
CA LEU A 106 -16.78 -0.62 -6.02
C LEU A 106 -16.72 0.88 -5.72
N LEU A 107 -16.71 1.27 -4.44
CA LEU A 107 -16.70 2.67 -4.03
C LEU A 107 -15.44 3.41 -4.50
N PRO A 108 -14.21 2.84 -4.41
CA PRO A 108 -13.03 3.52 -4.93
C PRO A 108 -13.13 3.64 -6.46
N PRO A 109 -12.99 4.84 -7.04
CA PRO A 109 -12.93 4.97 -8.48
C PRO A 109 -11.70 4.25 -9.01
N GLN A 110 -11.76 3.76 -10.25
CA GLN A 110 -10.59 3.22 -10.91
C GLN A 110 -9.54 4.32 -11.09
N VAL A 111 -8.41 4.20 -10.39
CA VAL A 111 -7.31 5.20 -10.42
C VAL A 111 -6.24 4.90 -11.47
N LYS A 112 -6.02 3.62 -11.80
CA LYS A 112 -5.08 3.13 -12.83
C LYS A 112 -5.67 1.87 -13.50
N PRO A 113 -5.47 1.64 -14.81
CA PRO A 113 -5.83 0.37 -15.44
C PRO A 113 -5.00 -0.80 -14.90
N GLY A 114 -5.51 -2.03 -15.03
CA GLY A 114 -4.81 -3.26 -14.64
C GLY A 114 -5.19 -3.83 -13.27
N GLY A 115 -6.24 -3.31 -12.62
CA GLY A 115 -6.83 -3.93 -11.43
C GLY A 115 -7.49 -5.29 -11.73
N LEU A 116 -7.66 -6.10 -10.69
CA LEU A 116 -8.33 -7.40 -10.82
C LEU A 116 -9.83 -7.21 -11.05
N PRO A 117 -10.42 -7.94 -12.02
CA PRO A 117 -11.87 -7.94 -12.19
C PRO A 117 -12.55 -8.69 -11.02
N LEU A 118 -13.82 -8.38 -10.76
CA LEU A 118 -14.55 -8.90 -9.59
C LEU A 118 -14.63 -10.43 -9.54
N ASP A 119 -14.80 -11.07 -10.68
CA ASP A 119 -14.80 -12.53 -10.82
C ASP A 119 -13.50 -13.15 -10.29
N GLN A 120 -12.33 -12.59 -10.67
CA GLN A 120 -11.04 -13.04 -10.14
C GLN A 120 -10.88 -12.75 -8.66
N ILE A 121 -11.38 -11.61 -8.17
CA ILE A 121 -11.39 -11.32 -6.72
C ILE A 121 -12.20 -12.40 -5.97
N PHE A 122 -13.34 -12.82 -6.51
CA PHE A 122 -14.15 -13.87 -5.90
C PHE A 122 -13.55 -15.28 -6.02
N GLU A 123 -12.69 -15.53 -7.02
CA GLU A 123 -11.90 -16.76 -7.08
C GLU A 123 -10.83 -16.80 -5.98
N LEU A 124 -10.18 -15.66 -5.70
CA LEU A 124 -9.19 -15.53 -4.63
C LEU A 124 -9.84 -15.53 -3.23
N PHE A 125 -11.01 -14.91 -3.10
CA PHE A 125 -11.73 -14.73 -1.84
C PHE A 125 -13.20 -15.18 -1.96
N PRO A 126 -13.46 -16.49 -2.05
CA PRO A 126 -14.81 -17.03 -2.25
C PRO A 126 -15.79 -16.63 -1.13
N ASN A 127 -15.29 -16.49 0.10
CA ASN A 127 -16.08 -16.05 1.25
C ASN A 127 -16.70 -14.65 1.04
N LEU A 128 -16.01 -13.74 0.33
CA LEU A 128 -16.55 -12.42 0.04
C LEU A 128 -17.74 -12.48 -0.94
N LYS A 129 -17.74 -13.45 -1.86
CA LYS A 129 -18.85 -13.66 -2.80
C LYS A 129 -20.13 -14.07 -2.08
N GLU A 130 -20.01 -14.94 -1.08
CA GLU A 130 -21.15 -15.37 -0.25
C GLU A 130 -21.72 -14.24 0.61
N ARG A 131 -20.90 -13.21 0.89
CA ARG A 131 -21.22 -12.09 1.78
C ARG A 131 -21.41 -10.75 1.06
N LEU A 132 -21.67 -10.76 -0.25
CA LEU A 132 -21.73 -9.53 -1.05
C LEU A 132 -22.65 -8.44 -0.50
N SER A 133 -23.82 -8.82 0.02
CA SER A 133 -24.82 -7.92 0.61
C SER A 133 -24.68 -7.75 2.13
N SER A 134 -23.65 -8.34 2.73
CA SER A 134 -23.38 -8.18 4.16
C SER A 134 -22.62 -6.89 4.40
N GLN A 135 -23.13 -6.06 5.32
CA GLN A 135 -22.42 -4.89 5.81
C GLN A 135 -21.10 -5.27 6.48
N GLY A 136 -20.10 -4.39 6.42
CA GLY A 136 -18.77 -4.61 7.01
C GLY A 136 -18.79 -4.97 8.51
N THR A 137 -19.77 -4.45 9.26
CA THR A 137 -19.99 -4.80 10.68
C THR A 137 -20.37 -6.26 10.94
N LYS A 138 -20.84 -6.98 9.91
CA LYS A 138 -21.26 -8.41 9.99
C LYS A 138 -20.18 -9.37 9.51
N LEU A 139 -19.03 -8.85 9.10
CA LEU A 139 -17.87 -9.63 8.67
C LEU A 139 -16.98 -9.94 9.87
N SER A 140 -16.40 -11.13 9.87
CA SER A 140 -15.31 -11.50 10.77
C SER A 140 -14.07 -10.64 10.49
N GLY A 141 -13.13 -10.62 11.43
CA GLY A 141 -11.90 -9.84 11.26
C GLY A 141 -11.03 -10.31 10.09
N GLY A 142 -11.07 -11.59 9.73
CA GLY A 142 -10.38 -12.11 8.55
C GLY A 142 -11.07 -11.67 7.27
N GLU A 143 -12.41 -11.73 7.22
CA GLU A 143 -13.20 -11.27 6.06
C GLU A 143 -13.09 -9.75 5.84
N GLN A 144 -12.88 -8.95 6.89
CA GLN A 144 -12.62 -7.52 6.76
C GLN A 144 -11.21 -7.19 6.23
N GLN A 145 -10.26 -8.13 6.36
CA GLN A 145 -8.88 -7.97 5.92
C GLN A 145 -8.66 -8.43 4.48
N MET A 146 -9.47 -9.39 4.03
CA MET A 146 -9.58 -9.82 2.63
C MET A 146 -10.15 -8.70 1.77
#